data_AF-I2CQ41-F1
#
_entry.id   AF-I2CQ41-F1
#
_cell.length_a   1.000
_cell.length_b   1.000
_cell.length_c   1.000
_cell.angle_alpha   90.00
_cell.angle_beta   90.00
_cell.angle_gamma   90.00
#
_symmetry.space_group_name_H-M   'P 1'
#
loop_
_entity.id
_entity.type
_entity.pdbx_description
1 polymer ?
#
loop_
_entity_poly.entity_id
_entity_poly.type
_entity_poly.pdbx_seq_one_letter_code
_entity_poly.pdbx_strand_id
1 'polypeptide(L)'
;MAPSSEPEHVRRLIKILETRALGMVTCGAGGGGFLLMLTRLPDDADKVQNIVEGHHIDAYVATLNIDEEGLRIRVEEAVGLLGVGGA
;
A
#
# COMPACT_ATOMS: atom_id res chain seq x y z
N MET A 1 -8.41 -12.38 -12.49
CA MET A 1 -8.59 -13.23 -11.29
C MET A 1 -9.68 -14.26 -11.58
N ALA A 2 -9.52 -15.50 -11.11
CA ALA A 2 -10.63 -16.43 -11.17
C ALA A 2 -11.73 -15.92 -10.20
N PRO A 3 -13.01 -15.92 -10.59
CA PRO A 3 -14.08 -15.48 -9.70
C PRO A 3 -14.03 -16.26 -8.37
N SER A 4 -14.07 -15.56 -7.24
CA SER A 4 -14.05 -16.14 -5.87
C SER A 4 -12.71 -16.70 -5.40
N SER A 5 -11.57 -16.33 -6.01
CA SER A 5 -10.25 -16.64 -5.44
C SER A 5 -9.91 -15.82 -4.20
N GLU A 6 -10.66 -14.76 -3.89
CA GLU A 6 -10.41 -13.93 -2.71
C GLU A 6 -10.92 -14.59 -1.43
N PRO A 7 -10.17 -14.53 -0.32
CA PRO A 7 -10.65 -14.93 1.00
C PRO A 7 -11.90 -14.15 1.42
N GLU A 8 -12.71 -14.75 2.32
CA GLU A 8 -13.97 -14.15 2.81
C GLU A 8 -13.79 -12.72 3.33
N HIS A 9 -12.73 -12.48 4.13
CA HIS A 9 -12.46 -11.17 4.70
C HIS A 9 -12.21 -10.10 3.62
N VAL A 10 -11.53 -10.45 2.52
CA VAL A 10 -11.32 -9.56 1.37
C VAL A 10 -12.63 -9.30 0.63
N ARG A 11 -13.44 -10.33 0.40
CA ARG A 11 -14.76 -10.18 -0.26
C ARG A 11 -15.69 -9.29 0.54
N ARG A 12 -15.69 -9.42 1.87
CA ARG A 12 -16.46 -8.58 2.78
C ARG A 12 -16.02 -7.12 2.71
N LEU A 13 -14.71 -6.87 2.72
CA LEU A 13 -14.14 -5.53 2.56
C LEU A 13 -14.55 -4.90 1.23
N ILE A 14 -14.39 -5.62 0.11
CA ILE A 14 -14.80 -5.16 -1.23
C ILE A 14 -16.27 -4.75 -1.23
N LYS A 15 -17.16 -5.59 -0.69
CA LYS A 15 -18.61 -5.30 -0.65
C LYS A 15 -18.95 -4.05 0.17
N ILE A 16 -18.23 -3.82 1.27
CA ILE A 16 -18.42 -2.63 2.12
C ILE A 16 -17.99 -1.36 1.38
N LEU A 17 -16.89 -1.43 0.60
CA LEU A 17 -16.30 -0.27 -0.07
C LEU A 17 -16.87 0.01 -1.48
N GLU A 18 -17.60 -0.95 -2.06
CA GLU A 18 -18.09 -0.92 -3.45
C GLU A 18 -18.82 0.39 -3.82
N THR A 19 -19.64 0.93 -2.92
CA THR A 19 -20.41 2.16 -3.17
C THR A 19 -19.54 3.41 -3.31
N ARG A 20 -18.32 3.39 -2.77
CA ARG A 20 -17.37 4.50 -2.78
C ARG A 20 -16.25 4.33 -3.80
N ALA A 21 -16.15 3.16 -4.40
CA ALA A 21 -15.15 2.85 -5.41
C ALA A 21 -15.69 3.10 -6.82
N LEU A 22 -14.82 3.56 -7.71
CA LEU A 22 -14.96 3.42 -9.17
C LEU A 22 -14.45 2.05 -9.64
N GLY A 23 -13.49 1.49 -8.90
CA GLY A 23 -12.94 0.16 -9.14
C GLY A 23 -11.99 -0.24 -8.01
N MET A 24 -11.79 -1.55 -7.85
CA MET A 24 -10.88 -2.12 -6.87
C MET A 24 -10.14 -3.33 -7.45
N VAL A 25 -8.91 -3.56 -7.00
CA VAL A 25 -8.12 -4.72 -7.38
C VAL A 25 -7.22 -5.16 -6.22
N THR A 26 -7.13 -6.47 -5.97
CA THR A 26 -6.15 -7.02 -5.05
C THR A 26 -4.79 -7.10 -5.73
N CYS A 27 -3.75 -6.64 -5.05
CA CYS A 27 -2.38 -6.69 -5.55
C CYS A 27 -1.67 -7.96 -5.11
N GLY A 28 -0.69 -8.40 -5.91
CA GLY A 28 0.08 -9.61 -5.65
C GLY A 28 -0.66 -10.88 -6.02
N ALA A 29 -0.49 -11.94 -5.22
CA ALA A 29 -1.05 -13.26 -5.50
C ALA A 29 -2.58 -13.37 -5.28
N GLY A 30 -3.22 -12.32 -4.75
CA GLY A 30 -4.68 -12.22 -4.60
C GLY A 30 -5.27 -12.81 -3.31
N GLY A 31 -4.46 -13.47 -2.46
CA GLY A 31 -4.88 -14.05 -1.18
C GLY A 31 -4.78 -13.11 0.03
N GLY A 32 -4.32 -11.87 -0.15
CA GLY A 32 -4.08 -10.90 0.93
C GLY A 32 -3.03 -9.84 0.53
N GLY A 33 -2.73 -8.91 1.44
CA GLY A 33 -1.75 -7.83 1.22
C GLY A 33 -2.43 -6.49 1.00
N PHE A 34 -2.52 -6.04 -0.26
CA PHE A 34 -3.03 -4.70 -0.59
C PHE A 34 -4.27 -4.78 -1.48
N LEU A 35 -5.30 -4.02 -1.11
CA LEU A 35 -6.45 -3.71 -1.96
C LEU A 35 -6.27 -2.29 -2.49
N LEU A 36 -6.05 -2.14 -3.79
CA LEU A 36 -6.08 -0.84 -4.45
C LEU A 36 -7.53 -0.46 -4.72
N MET A 37 -7.88 0.78 -4.38
CA MET A 37 -9.19 1.36 -4.61
C MET A 37 -9.03 2.70 -5.30
N LEU A 38 -9.79 2.89 -6.39
CA LEU A 38 -10.01 4.21 -6.97
C LEU A 38 -11.27 4.79 -6.33
N THR A 39 -11.12 5.80 -5.50
CA THR A 39 -12.25 6.47 -4.84
C THR A 39 -13.05 7.31 -5.84
N ARG A 40 -14.35 7.48 -5.58
CA ARG A 40 -15.22 8.36 -6.39
C ARG A 40 -14.90 9.86 -6.21
N LEU A 41 -14.29 10.22 -5.07
CA LEU A 41 -13.92 11.60 -4.74
C LEU A 41 -12.43 11.66 -4.38
N PRO A 42 -11.73 12.77 -4.71
CA PRO A 42 -10.28 12.90 -4.56
C PRO A 42 -9.79 12.83 -3.10
N ASP A 43 -10.61 13.21 -2.12
CA ASP A 43 -10.25 13.25 -0.69
C ASP A 43 -11.13 12.32 0.17
N ASP A 44 -11.50 11.15 -0.35
CA ASP A 44 -12.39 10.21 0.36
C ASP A 44 -11.65 9.26 1.31
N ALA A 45 -10.32 9.38 1.45
CA ALA A 45 -9.48 8.48 2.25
C ALA A 45 -9.94 8.39 3.72
N ASP A 46 -10.20 9.51 4.37
CA ASP A 46 -10.68 9.55 5.75
C ASP A 46 -12.02 8.83 5.93
N LYS A 47 -12.91 8.95 4.94
CA LYS A 47 -14.21 8.27 4.98
C LYS A 47 -14.06 6.77 4.76
N VAL A 48 -13.11 6.36 3.92
CA VAL A 48 -12.76 4.94 3.74
C VAL A 48 -12.18 4.38 5.04
N GLN A 49 -11.25 5.10 5.69
CA GLN A 49 -10.68 4.70 6.99
C GLN A 49 -11.78 4.54 8.06
N ASN A 50 -12.68 5.52 8.19
CA ASN A 50 -13.80 5.44 9.14
C ASN A 50 -14.71 4.23 8.90
N ILE A 51 -14.93 3.84 7.64
CA ILE A 51 -15.73 2.66 7.29
C ILE A 51 -15.01 1.37 7.67
N VAL A 52 -13.71 1.28 7.38
CA VAL A 52 -12.87 0.13 7.73
C VAL A 52 -12.86 -0.08 9.25
N GLU A 53 -12.65 0.99 10.02
CA GLU A 53 -12.68 0.98 11.48
C GLU A 53 -14.06 0.63 12.05
N GLY A 54 -15.12 1.24 11.51
CA GLY A 54 -16.50 1.01 11.93
C GLY A 54 -16.98 -0.43 11.69
N HIS A 55 -16.34 -1.16 10.79
CA HIS A 55 -16.60 -2.58 10.54
C HIS A 55 -15.62 -3.52 11.25
N HIS A 56 -14.72 -2.99 12.10
CA HIS A 56 -13.69 -3.74 12.83
C HIS A 56 -12.83 -4.62 11.93
N ILE A 57 -12.47 -4.11 10.76
CA ILE A 57 -11.58 -4.79 9.83
C ILE A 57 -10.14 -4.43 10.19
N ASP A 58 -9.29 -5.44 10.40
CA ASP A 58 -7.86 -5.25 10.65
C ASP A 58 -7.15 -4.86 9.33
N ALA A 59 -7.23 -3.58 8.99
CA ALA A 59 -6.63 -3.00 7.79
C ALA A 59 -6.21 -1.55 8.02
N TYR A 60 -5.19 -1.13 7.28
CA TYR A 60 -4.69 0.24 7.26
C TYR A 60 -5.01 0.88 5.91
N VAL A 61 -5.61 2.07 5.90
CA VAL A 61 -5.85 2.84 4.68
C VAL A 61 -4.70 3.81 4.48
N ALA A 62 -4.11 3.78 3.29
CA ALA A 62 -3.05 4.67 2.89
C ALA A 62 -3.40 5.35 1.57
N THR A 63 -3.13 6.65 1.47
CA THR A 63 -3.06 7.33 0.18
C THR A 63 -1.77 6.93 -0.52
N LEU A 64 -1.88 6.58 -1.80
CA LEU A 64 -0.74 6.14 -2.60
C LEU A 64 -0.25 7.28 -3.48
N ASN A 65 1.07 7.42 -3.53
CA ASN A 65 1.77 8.24 -4.51
C ASN A 65 2.58 7.32 -5.42
N ILE A 66 2.67 7.70 -6.70
CA ILE A 66 3.49 6.98 -7.67
C ILE A 66 4.91 7.55 -7.58
N ASP A 67 5.87 6.68 -7.28
CA ASP A 67 7.28 7.01 -7.43
C ASP A 67 7.72 6.76 -8.87
N GLU A 68 8.40 7.75 -9.46
CA GLU A 68 8.95 7.69 -10.81
C GLU A 68 10.48 7.54 -10.81
N GLU A 69 11.14 7.68 -9.65
CA GLU A 69 12.60 7.72 -9.56
C GLU A 69 13.25 6.32 -9.56
N GLY A 70 12.54 5.32 -9.03
CA GLY A 70 13.04 3.95 -8.92
C GLY A 70 14.23 3.83 -7.96
N LEU A 71 15.02 2.75 -8.10
CA LEU A 71 16.16 2.51 -7.21
C LEU A 71 17.35 3.41 -7.58
N ARG A 72 17.82 4.22 -6.62
CA ARG A 72 19.04 5.03 -6.76
C ARG A 72 20.16 4.50 -5.86
N ILE A 73 21.37 4.41 -6.41
CA ILE A 73 22.57 4.00 -5.68
C ILE A 73 23.46 5.23 -5.52
N ARG A 74 23.88 5.52 -4.28
CA ARG A 74 24.92 6.50 -3.99
C ARG A 74 26.15 5.77 -3.48
N VAL A 75 27.30 6.05 -4.08
CA VAL A 75 28.60 5.58 -3.61
C VAL A 75 29.24 6.71 -2.84
N GLU A 76 29.58 6.46 -1.58
CA GLU A 76 30.33 7.39 -0.74
C GLU A 76 31.73 6.82 -0.56
N GLU A 77 32.76 7.64 -0.79
CA GLU A 77 34.14 7.23 -0.49
C GLU A 77 34.28 7.03 1.01
N ALA A 78 34.73 5.85 1.41
CA ALA A 78 35.18 5.64 2.77
C ALA A 78 36.38 6.58 3.00
N VAL A 79 36.18 7.62 3.83
CA VAL A 79 37.25 8.50 4.26
C VAL A 79 38.31 7.61 4.93
N GLY A 80 39.44 7.44 4.25
CA GLY A 80 40.52 6.59 4.72
C GLY A 80 40.97 7.01 6.11
N LEU A 81 40.97 6.06 7.05
CA LEU A 81 41.76 6.13 8.28
C LEU A 81 43.25 6.08 7.92
N LEU A 82 43.77 7.12 7.26
CA LEU A 82 45.20 7.40 7.25
C LEU A 82 45.52 8.20 8.51
N GLY A 83 45.43 7.50 9.64
CA GLY A 83 46.08 7.88 10.88
C GLY A 83 47.56 7.57 10.75
N VAL A 84 48.34 8.63 10.56
CA VAL A 84 49.80 8.70 10.54
C VAL A 84 50.40 7.88 11.68
N GLY A 85 51.27 6.92 11.35
CA GLY A 85 52.09 6.17 12.30
C GLY A 85 53.47 5.97 11.71
N GLY A 86 54.28 7.02 11.73
CA GLY A 86 55.70 6.92 11.42
C GLY A 86 56.43 6.12 12.52
N ALA A 87 57.33 5.26 12.09
CA ALA A 87 58.43 4.71 12.87
C ALA A 87 59.65 4.60 11.94
#